data_AF-A0A4R5LQP9-F1
#
_entry.id   AF-A0A4R5LQP9-F1
#
_cell.length_a   1.000
_cell.length_b   1.000
_cell.length_c   1.000
_cell.angle_alpha   90.00
_cell.angle_beta   90.00
_cell.angle_gamma   90.00
#
_symmetry.space_group_name_H-M   'P 1'
#
loop_
_entity.id
_entity.type
_entity.pdbx_description
1 polymer ?
#
loop_
_entity_poly.entity_id
_entity_poly.type
_entity_poly.pdbx_seq_one_letter_code
_entity_poly.pdbx_strand_id
1 'polypeptide(L)'
;MAGAPRILFALPAIILAAWMAAGGARTFLLDLTYAATEVELSFWGRETYVPTDSTIGRVGSHLARLRQHQPRHPDYLALEAYYLSWRGFFSADMAERLDLNQQAVDTQYAALQQRPAYRQGWLEMIEYASRTSGGAGMLELAQSRIAALQPERD
;
A
#
# COMPACT_ATOMS: atom_id res chain seq x y z
N MET A 1 0.76 18.23 -56.41
CA MET A 1 0.14 18.17 -55.06
C MET A 1 0.07 16.71 -54.62
N ALA A 2 1.08 16.22 -53.91
CA ALA A 2 1.18 14.80 -53.51
C ALA A 2 1.86 14.67 -52.14
N GLY A 3 1.29 15.29 -51.10
CA GLY A 3 1.80 15.23 -49.72
C GLY A 3 0.79 14.71 -48.69
N ALA A 4 -0.49 14.61 -49.06
CA ALA A 4 -1.58 14.32 -48.12
C ALA A 4 -1.72 12.88 -47.59
N PRO A 5 -1.30 11.79 -48.28
CA PRO A 5 -1.64 10.43 -47.79
C PRO A 5 -0.75 9.96 -46.63
N ARG A 6 0.48 10.47 -46.48
CA ARG A 6 1.43 9.95 -45.46
C ARG A 6 1.09 10.36 -44.03
N ILE A 7 0.51 11.55 -43.84
CA ILE A 7 0.15 12.06 -42.51
C ILE A 7 -1.05 11.29 -41.93
N LEU A 8 -2.01 10.91 -42.78
CA LEU A 8 -3.19 10.16 -42.35
C LEU A 8 -2.85 8.75 -41.84
N PHE A 9 -1.84 8.08 -42.41
CA PHE A 9 -1.36 6.79 -41.91
C PHE A 9 -0.47 6.88 -40.66
N ALA A 10 0.16 8.03 -40.42
CA ALA A 10 1.01 8.25 -39.23
C ALA A 10 0.21 8.62 -37.97
N LEU A 11 -1.00 9.17 -38.12
CA LEU A 11 -1.84 9.61 -37.01
C LEU A 11 -2.12 8.51 -35.96
N PRO A 12 -2.51 7.27 -36.33
CA PRO A 12 -2.74 6.22 -35.34
C PRO A 12 -1.49 5.90 -34.50
N ALA A 13 -0.31 5.89 -35.14
CA ALA A 13 0.95 5.63 -34.46
C ALA A 13 1.31 6.78 -33.49
N ILE A 14 1.09 8.03 -33.89
CA ILE A 14 1.32 9.20 -33.03
C ILE A 14 0.36 9.20 -31.84
N ILE A 15 -0.93 8.91 -32.05
CA ILE A 15 -1.92 8.82 -30.98
C ILE A 15 -1.56 7.70 -29.99
N LEU A 16 -1.17 6.52 -30.49
CA LEU A 16 -0.73 5.42 -29.65
C LEU A 16 0.52 5.79 -28.84
N ALA A 17 1.52 6.40 -29.48
CA ALA A 17 2.73 6.83 -28.80
C ALA A 17 2.45 7.87 -27.70
N ALA A 18 1.59 8.85 -27.97
CA ALA A 18 1.17 9.83 -26.98
C ALA A 18 0.41 9.19 -25.82
N TRP A 19 -0.46 8.21 -26.10
CA TRP A 19 -1.20 7.47 -25.07
C TRP A 19 -0.27 6.62 -24.18
N MET A 20 0.70 5.93 -24.78
CA MET A 20 1.72 5.18 -24.04
C MET A 20 2.61 6.11 -23.20
N ALA A 21 3.03 7.25 -23.75
CA ALA A 21 3.80 8.25 -23.03
C ALA A 21 3.03 8.79 -21.82
N ALA A 22 1.75 9.10 -21.98
CA ALA A 22 0.88 9.54 -20.89
C ALA A 22 0.70 8.44 -19.82
N GLY A 23 0.53 7.18 -20.24
CA GLY A 23 0.45 6.03 -19.34
C GLY A 23 1.74 5.80 -18.55
N GLY A 24 2.89 5.92 -19.20
CA GLY A 24 4.21 5.82 -18.57
C GLY A 24 4.46 6.95 -17.58
N ALA A 25 4.21 8.20 -17.97
CA ALA A 25 4.34 9.37 -17.09
C ALA A 25 3.47 9.24 -15.84
N ARG A 26 2.23 8.76 -15.99
CA ARG A 26 1.35 8.51 -14.84
C ARG A 26 1.91 7.44 -13.92
N THR A 27 2.38 6.31 -14.45
CA THR A 27 2.95 5.21 -13.65
C THR A 27 4.16 5.70 -12.86
N PHE A 28 5.06 6.43 -13.52
CA PHE A 28 6.22 7.03 -12.87
C PHE A 28 5.83 7.98 -11.73
N LEU A 29 4.81 8.82 -11.91
CA LEU A 29 4.31 9.70 -10.84
C LEU A 29 3.70 8.92 -9.66
N LEU A 30 3.04 7.78 -9.93
CA LEU A 30 2.52 6.91 -8.88
C LEU A 30 3.66 6.25 -8.10
N ASP A 31 4.71 5.80 -8.78
CA ASP A 31 5.88 5.19 -8.14
C ASP A 31 6.61 6.21 -7.24
N LEU A 32 6.78 7.45 -7.71
CA LEU A 32 7.31 8.53 -6.88
C LEU A 32 6.42 8.83 -5.66
N THR A 33 5.10 8.83 -5.85
CA THR A 33 4.14 9.04 -4.76
C THR A 33 4.23 7.91 -3.74
N TYR A 34 4.32 6.66 -4.20
CA TYR A 34 4.50 5.49 -3.36
C TYR A 34 5.81 5.58 -2.57
N ALA A 35 6.94 5.77 -3.24
CA ALA A 35 8.26 5.82 -2.61
C ALA A 35 8.35 6.96 -1.58
N ALA A 36 7.84 8.15 -1.89
CA ALA A 36 7.82 9.26 -0.94
C ALA A 36 6.95 8.95 0.29
N THR A 37 5.83 8.26 0.11
CA THR A 37 4.93 7.88 1.20
C THR A 37 5.52 6.78 2.07
N GLU A 38 6.16 5.78 1.45
CA GLU A 38 6.90 4.72 2.13
C GLU A 38 8.06 5.27 2.97
N VAL A 39 8.87 6.16 2.39
CA VAL A 39 9.96 6.82 3.11
C VAL A 39 9.43 7.58 4.31
N GLU A 40 8.39 8.41 4.15
CA GLU A 40 7.78 9.16 5.24
C GLU A 40 7.29 8.22 6.37
N LEU A 41 6.50 7.19 6.03
CA LEU A 41 5.99 6.23 7.01
C LEU A 41 7.10 5.43 7.70
N SER A 42 8.23 5.17 7.01
CA SER A 42 9.36 4.45 7.60
C SER A 42 10.03 5.20 8.76
N PHE A 43 9.84 6.53 8.84
CA PHE A 43 10.31 7.35 9.96
C PHE A 43 9.33 7.39 11.14
N TRP A 44 8.06 7.04 10.93
CA TRP A 44 7.07 7.11 11.99
C TRP A 44 7.44 6.13 13.10
N GLY A 45 7.51 6.64 14.33
CA GLY A 45 7.92 5.88 15.52
C GLY A 45 9.38 5.43 15.55
N ARG A 46 10.24 5.94 14.65
CA ARG A 46 11.69 5.89 14.86
C ARG A 46 12.11 7.03 15.79
N GLU A 47 12.93 6.68 16.78
CA GLU A 47 13.49 7.62 17.76
C GLU A 47 12.41 8.44 18.48
N THR A 48 12.34 9.73 18.21
CA THR A 48 11.39 10.69 18.78
C THR A 48 10.50 11.33 17.71
N TYR A 49 10.53 10.83 16.47
CA TYR A 49 9.74 11.41 15.39
C TYR A 49 8.24 11.15 15.58
N VAL A 50 7.49 12.23 15.74
CA VAL A 50 6.03 12.25 15.77
C VAL A 50 5.55 13.09 14.59
N PRO A 51 4.75 12.53 13.66
CA PRO A 51 4.28 13.27 12.51
C PRO A 51 3.31 14.37 12.93
N THR A 52 3.34 15.49 12.21
CA THR A 52 2.35 16.57 12.36
C THR A 52 1.04 16.21 11.65
N ASP A 53 -0.07 16.83 12.04
CA ASP A 53 -1.38 16.65 11.38
C ASP A 53 -1.31 16.91 9.87
N SER A 54 -0.53 17.91 9.44
CA SER A 54 -0.31 18.22 8.02
C SER A 54 0.40 17.08 7.27
N THR A 55 1.37 16.42 7.90
CA THR A 55 2.07 15.26 7.35
C THR A 55 1.15 14.05 7.28
N ILE A 56 0.36 13.80 8.34
CA ILE A 56 -0.65 12.74 8.36
C ILE A 56 -1.66 12.95 7.21
N GLY A 57 -2.21 14.16 7.07
CA GLY A 57 -3.16 14.50 6.01
C GLY A 57 -2.58 14.37 4.59
N ARG A 58 -1.30 14.72 4.40
CA ARG A 58 -0.60 14.55 3.12
C ARG A 58 -0.42 13.06 2.78
N VAL A 59 0.06 12.25 3.72
CA VAL A 59 0.21 10.80 3.55
C VAL A 59 -1.12 10.15 3.23
N GLY A 60 -2.19 10.48 3.96
CA GLY A 60 -3.54 9.99 3.67
C GLY A 60 -4.02 10.34 2.27
N SER A 61 -3.76 11.58 1.80
CA SER A 61 -4.12 12.02 0.45
C SER A 61 -3.32 11.29 -0.65
N HIS A 62 -2.04 11.02 -0.39
CA HIS A 62 -1.20 10.23 -1.31
C HIS A 62 -1.71 8.80 -1.42
N LEU A 63 -2.01 8.15 -0.29
CA LEU A 63 -2.58 6.80 -0.26
C LEU A 63 -3.92 6.76 -1.00
N ALA A 64 -4.83 7.70 -0.74
CA ALA A 64 -6.11 7.78 -1.44
C ALA A 64 -5.93 7.87 -2.96
N ARG A 65 -4.96 8.67 -3.45
CA ARG A 65 -4.63 8.76 -4.88
C ARG A 65 -4.10 7.44 -5.44
N LEU A 66 -3.19 6.78 -4.74
CA LEU A 66 -2.65 5.47 -5.14
C LEU A 66 -3.78 4.43 -5.24
N ARG A 67 -4.64 4.36 -4.22
CA ARG A 67 -5.79 3.44 -4.13
C ARG A 67 -6.85 3.75 -5.18
N GLN A 68 -7.12 5.02 -5.50
CA GLN A 68 -8.05 5.40 -6.57
C GLN A 68 -7.59 4.89 -7.94
N HIS A 69 -6.28 4.88 -8.20
CA HIS A 69 -5.73 4.43 -9.48
C HIS A 69 -5.57 2.92 -9.56
N GLN A 70 -5.15 2.27 -8.48
CA GLN A 70 -5.03 0.81 -8.43
C GLN A 70 -5.60 0.24 -7.11
N PRO A 71 -6.93 0.04 -7.02
CA PRO A 71 -7.62 -0.35 -5.78
C PRO A 71 -7.29 -1.76 -5.27
N ARG A 72 -6.47 -2.53 -5.98
CA ARG A 72 -6.07 -3.88 -5.58
C ARG A 72 -4.56 -4.08 -5.63
N HIS A 73 -3.78 -3.02 -5.83
CA HIS A 73 -2.32 -3.12 -5.83
C HIS A 73 -1.84 -3.48 -4.42
N PRO A 74 -1.12 -4.60 -4.25
CA PRO A 74 -0.86 -5.12 -2.91
C PRO A 74 0.14 -4.27 -2.11
N ASP A 75 1.07 -3.56 -2.76
CA ASP A 75 1.95 -2.62 -2.05
C ASP A 75 1.20 -1.41 -1.52
N TYR A 76 0.18 -0.95 -2.24
CA TYR A 76 -0.61 0.21 -1.79
C TYR A 76 -1.51 -0.17 -0.62
N LEU A 77 -2.04 -1.40 -0.63
CA LEU A 77 -2.77 -1.98 0.48
C LEU A 77 -1.88 -2.16 1.71
N ALA A 78 -0.69 -2.75 1.55
CA ALA A 78 0.25 -2.93 2.66
C ALA A 78 0.68 -1.59 3.26
N LEU A 79 0.95 -0.59 2.42
CA LEU A 79 1.31 0.75 2.88
C LEU A 79 0.15 1.45 3.61
N GLU A 80 -1.09 1.27 3.14
CA GLU A 80 -2.29 1.76 3.80
C GLU A 80 -2.51 1.09 5.16
N ALA A 81 -2.31 -0.23 5.26
CA ALA A 81 -2.37 -0.96 6.52
C ALA A 81 -1.34 -0.43 7.53
N TYR A 82 -0.12 -0.16 7.07
CA TYR A 82 0.94 0.41 7.92
C TYR A 82 0.59 1.82 8.41
N TYR A 83 0.05 2.67 7.54
CA TYR A 83 -0.47 3.99 7.92
C TYR A 83 -1.60 3.91 8.96
N LEU A 84 -2.57 3.01 8.78
CA LEU A 84 -3.69 2.79 9.70
C LEU A 84 -3.20 2.32 11.08
N SER A 85 -2.25 1.38 11.12
CA SER A 85 -1.63 0.92 12.36
C SER A 85 -0.98 2.07 13.13
N TRP A 86 -0.24 2.96 12.46
CA TRP A 86 0.34 4.13 13.12
C TRP A 86 -0.70 5.12 13.61
N ARG A 87 -1.76 5.37 12.83
CA ARG A 87 -2.86 6.22 13.30
C ARG A 87 -3.50 5.65 14.56
N GLY A 88 -3.69 4.33 14.62
CA GLY A 88 -4.18 3.66 15.82
C GLY A 88 -3.23 3.85 17.01
N PHE A 89 -1.92 3.68 16.78
CA PHE A 89 -0.90 3.89 17.80
C PHE A 89 -0.91 5.32 18.38
N PHE A 90 -1.02 6.34 17.53
CA PHE A 90 -1.04 7.74 17.96
C PHE A 90 -2.40 8.23 18.48
N SER A 91 -3.50 7.52 18.21
CA SER A 91 -4.82 7.95 18.71
C SER A 91 -4.90 7.82 20.23
N ALA A 92 -5.42 8.86 20.88
CA ALA A 92 -5.72 8.87 22.31
C ALA A 92 -7.08 8.23 22.64
N ASP A 93 -7.97 8.12 21.65
CA ASP A 93 -9.28 7.48 21.81
C ASP A 93 -9.14 5.96 21.61
N MET A 94 -9.53 5.19 22.63
CA MET A 94 -9.48 3.74 22.58
C MET A 94 -10.41 3.16 21.51
N ALA A 95 -11.59 3.75 21.30
CA ALA A 95 -12.53 3.26 20.29
C ALA A 95 -11.97 3.45 18.88
N GLU A 96 -11.45 4.65 18.59
CA GLU A 96 -10.79 4.96 17.32
C GLU A 96 -9.57 4.07 17.09
N ARG A 97 -8.73 3.88 18.12
CA ARG A 97 -7.55 2.99 18.04
C ARG A 97 -7.93 1.57 17.64
N LEU A 98 -8.96 0.99 18.26
CA LEU A 98 -9.39 -0.38 17.97
C LEU A 98 -9.93 -0.51 16.55
N ASP A 99 -10.71 0.47 16.09
CA ASP A 99 -11.23 0.51 14.72
C ASP A 99 -10.11 0.61 13.69
N LEU A 100 -9.14 1.51 13.89
CA LEU A 100 -7.97 1.67 13.02
C LEU A 100 -7.11 0.41 12.96
N ASN A 101 -6.89 -0.26 14.09
CA ASN A 101 -6.14 -1.51 14.13
C ASN A 101 -6.85 -2.63 13.36
N GLN A 102 -8.18 -2.72 13.49
CA GLN A 102 -8.97 -3.68 12.72
C GLN A 102 -8.90 -3.38 11.21
N GLN A 103 -9.04 -2.12 10.81
CA GLN A 103 -8.88 -1.72 9.40
C GLN A 103 -7.48 -2.06 8.86
N ALA A 104 -6.43 -1.91 9.67
CA ALA A 104 -5.06 -2.29 9.30
C ALA A 104 -4.95 -3.80 9.04
N VAL A 105 -5.53 -4.64 9.92
CA VAL A 105 -5.60 -6.10 9.74
C VAL A 105 -6.33 -6.46 8.44
N ASP A 106 -7.52 -5.92 8.21
CA ASP A 106 -8.33 -6.25 7.03
C ASP A 106 -7.62 -5.84 5.73
N THR A 107 -6.99 -4.65 5.75
CA THR A 107 -6.26 -4.11 4.60
C THR A 107 -4.99 -4.92 4.31
N GLN A 108 -4.21 -5.28 5.34
CA GLN A 108 -3.03 -6.13 5.18
C GLN A 108 -3.42 -7.52 4.67
N TYR A 109 -4.54 -8.06 5.13
CA TYR A 109 -5.02 -9.37 4.68
C TYR A 109 -5.39 -9.33 3.19
N ALA A 110 -6.05 -8.26 2.73
CA ALA A 110 -6.32 -8.05 1.32
C ALA A 110 -5.03 -7.95 0.47
N ALA A 111 -3.97 -7.33 0.99
CA ALA A 111 -2.66 -7.30 0.33
C ALA A 111 -2.07 -8.72 0.19
N LEU A 112 -2.13 -9.50 1.27
CA LEU A 112 -1.58 -10.86 1.34
C LEU A 112 -2.35 -11.87 0.48
N GLN A 113 -3.65 -11.65 0.24
CA GLN A 113 -4.41 -12.46 -0.72
C GLN A 113 -3.84 -12.37 -2.14
N GLN A 114 -3.23 -11.24 -2.52
CA GLN A 114 -2.55 -11.09 -3.81
C GLN A 114 -1.11 -11.62 -3.77
N ARG A 115 -0.50 -11.72 -2.59
CA ARG A 115 0.90 -12.13 -2.39
C ARG A 115 1.05 -13.13 -1.24
N PRO A 116 0.44 -14.33 -1.33
CA PRO A 116 0.39 -15.26 -0.20
C PRO A 116 1.77 -15.82 0.19
N ALA A 117 2.76 -15.77 -0.70
CA ALA A 117 4.13 -16.20 -0.42
C ALA A 117 5.02 -15.10 0.18
N TYR A 118 4.52 -13.87 0.37
CA TYR A 118 5.32 -12.76 0.89
C TYR A 118 5.42 -12.84 2.42
N ARG A 119 6.47 -13.51 2.91
CA ARG A 119 6.69 -13.78 4.34
C ARG A 119 6.68 -12.53 5.22
N GLN A 120 7.30 -11.44 4.76
CA GLN A 120 7.38 -10.20 5.54
C GLN A 120 6.00 -9.62 5.85
N GLY A 121 5.06 -9.65 4.89
CA GLY A 121 3.71 -9.19 5.13
C GLY A 121 2.95 -10.04 6.16
N TRP A 122 3.23 -11.35 6.25
CA TRP A 122 2.67 -12.20 7.30
C TRP A 122 3.26 -11.89 8.69
N LEU A 123 4.52 -11.48 8.78
CA LEU A 123 5.11 -10.99 10.04
C LEU A 123 4.43 -9.70 10.50
N GLU A 124 4.18 -8.77 9.59
CA GLU A 124 3.42 -7.54 9.88
C GLU A 124 1.98 -7.84 10.31
N MET A 125 1.34 -8.85 9.69
CA MET A 125 0.01 -9.30 10.10
C MET A 125 -0.04 -9.76 11.55
N ILE A 126 1.00 -10.48 12.03
CA ILE A 126 1.10 -10.87 13.45
C ILE A 126 1.11 -9.63 14.35
N GLU A 127 1.89 -8.61 13.99
CA GLU A 127 1.95 -7.36 14.74
C GLU A 127 0.58 -6.68 14.79
N TYR A 128 -0.10 -6.51 13.66
CA TYR A 128 -1.41 -5.84 13.60
C TYR A 128 -2.51 -6.64 14.33
N ALA A 129 -2.54 -7.96 14.14
CA ALA A 129 -3.51 -8.84 14.79
C ALA A 129 -3.34 -8.84 16.31
N SER A 130 -2.10 -8.75 16.83
CA SER A 130 -1.83 -8.69 18.26
C SER A 130 -2.37 -7.43 18.96
N ARG A 131 -2.63 -6.35 18.21
CA ARG A 131 -3.14 -5.06 18.71
C ARG A 131 -4.65 -4.89 18.51
N THR A 132 -5.31 -5.88 17.94
CA THR A 132 -6.73 -5.82 17.54
C THR A 132 -7.59 -6.65 18.47
N SER A 133 -8.70 -6.08 18.96
CA SER A 133 -9.67 -6.83 19.75
C SER A 133 -10.33 -7.90 18.88
N GLY A 134 -10.15 -9.18 19.24
CA GLY A 134 -10.63 -10.31 18.43
C GLY A 134 -9.67 -10.77 17.32
N GLY A 135 -8.45 -10.21 17.26
CA GLY A 135 -7.44 -10.58 16.25
C GLY A 135 -6.87 -12.00 16.37
N ALA A 136 -7.28 -12.80 17.36
CA ALA A 136 -6.73 -14.13 17.63
C ALA A 136 -6.77 -15.08 16.43
N GLY A 137 -7.87 -15.09 15.67
CA GLY A 137 -7.97 -15.93 14.47
C GLY A 137 -7.02 -15.51 13.35
N MET A 138 -6.82 -14.20 13.15
CA MET A 138 -5.86 -13.69 12.16
C MET A 138 -4.41 -13.90 12.61
N LEU A 139 -4.14 -13.82 13.91
CA LEU A 139 -2.85 -14.14 14.49
C LEU A 139 -2.46 -15.60 14.23
N GLU A 140 -3.36 -16.54 14.54
CA GLU A 140 -3.17 -17.98 14.29
C GLU A 140 -2.96 -18.26 12.80
N LEU A 141 -3.79 -17.67 11.93
CA LEU A 141 -3.63 -17.76 10.49
C LEU A 141 -2.25 -17.29 10.04
N ALA A 142 -1.80 -16.12 10.49
CA ALA A 142 -0.51 -15.57 10.10
C ALA A 142 0.67 -16.43 10.56
N GLN A 143 0.62 -16.94 11.80
CA GLN A 143 1.62 -17.87 12.32
C GLN A 143 1.68 -19.16 11.50
N SER A 144 0.53 -19.75 11.17
CA SER A 144 0.47 -20.96 10.33
C SER A 144 1.08 -20.73 8.95
N ARG A 145 0.86 -19.55 8.36
CA ARG A 145 1.42 -19.18 7.06
C ARG A 145 2.94 -19.02 7.09
N ILE A 146 3.49 -18.44 8.15
CA ILE A 146 4.94 -18.31 8.31
C ILE A 146 5.59 -19.69 8.43
N ALA A 147 5.02 -20.59 9.23
CA ALA A 147 5.52 -21.96 9.38
C ALA A 147 5.53 -22.68 8.02
N ALA A 148 4.47 -22.55 7.23
CA ALA A 148 4.39 -23.15 5.89
C ALA A 148 5.42 -22.57 4.89
N LEU A 149 5.84 -21.31 5.05
CA LEU A 149 6.83 -20.65 4.19
C LEU A 149 8.29 -20.95 4.60
N GLN A 150 8.51 -21.58 5.74
CA GLN A 150 9.82 -22.03 6.22
C GLN A 150 9.70 -23.46 6.77
N PRO A 151 9.73 -24.49 5.90
CA PRO A 151 9.85 -25.84 6.40
C PRO A 151 11.13 -25.95 7.23
N GLU A 152 11.00 -26.50 8.44
CA GLU A 152 12.16 -26.80 9.30
C GLU A 152 13.16 -27.59 8.47
N ARG A 153 14.40 -27.11 8.41
CA ARG A 153 15.49 -27.87 7.82
C ARG A 153 15.91 -28.89 8.86
N ASP A 154 15.42 -30.11 8.70
CA ASP A 154 15.91 -31.30 9.41
C ASP A 154 17.43 -31.46 9.26
#